data_AF-A0A0T9FHC7-F1
#
_entry.id   AF-A0A0T9FHC7-F1
#
_cell.length_a   1.000
_cell.length_b   1.000
_cell.length_c   1.000
_cell.angle_alpha   90.00
_cell.angle_beta   90.00
_cell.angle_gamma   90.00
#
_symmetry.space_group_name_H-M   'P 1'
#
loop_
_entity.id
_entity.type
_entity.pdbx_description
1 polymer ?
#
loop_
_entity_poly.entity_id
_entity_poly.type
_entity_poly.pdbx_seq_one_letter_code
_entity_poly.pdbx_strand_id
1 'polypeptide(L)'
;MGFFRIGWVRTLANLNEFFVHHEDVRRASGRGPRSLTPEMDAALWRNVRRGSHFLSRRLHGCGLEIEWVGTGKRVRVRSGEPTARLTGPPGELLLYVFGRRAVARVEVSGPLEAIAAVHRTHFGM
;
A
#
# COMPACT_ATOMS: atom_id res chain seq x y z
N MET A 1 -7.56 -3.27 -19.91
CA MET A 1 -6.34 -2.93 -20.65
C MET A 1 -5.20 -2.78 -19.64
N GLY A 2 -4.28 -3.74 -19.63
CA GLY A 2 -3.49 -4.11 -18.45
C GLY A 2 -2.19 -3.33 -18.25
N PHE A 3 -1.80 -3.24 -16.97
CA PHE A 3 -0.66 -2.55 -16.37
C PHE A 3 0.75 -2.98 -16.90
N PHE A 4 0.82 -3.86 -17.90
CA PHE A 4 1.96 -4.71 -18.24
C PHE A 4 2.99 -4.12 -19.22
N ARG A 5 2.89 -2.84 -19.62
CA ARG A 5 3.73 -2.29 -20.72
C ARG A 5 4.79 -1.27 -20.30
N ILE A 6 5.14 -1.17 -19.02
CA ILE A 6 6.09 -0.16 -18.52
C ILE A 6 7.33 -0.85 -17.94
N GLY A 7 8.48 -0.68 -18.57
CA GLY A 7 9.69 -1.51 -18.36
C GLY A 7 10.27 -1.55 -16.94
N TRP A 8 10.12 -0.49 -16.15
CA TRP A 8 10.60 -0.48 -14.75
C TRP A 8 9.65 -1.23 -13.80
N VAL A 9 8.38 -1.41 -14.18
CA VAL A 9 7.40 -2.20 -13.43
C VAL A 9 7.80 -3.68 -13.47
N ARG A 10 8.35 -4.17 -14.58
CA ARG A 10 8.66 -5.59 -14.79
C ARG A 10 9.66 -6.19 -13.78
N THR A 11 10.64 -5.41 -13.29
CA THR A 11 11.65 -5.92 -12.33
C THR A 11 11.13 -5.92 -10.88
N LEU A 12 10.14 -5.07 -10.56
CA LEU A 12 9.43 -5.02 -9.27
C LEU A 12 8.12 -5.82 -9.27
N ALA A 13 7.63 -6.20 -10.46
CA ALA A 13 6.33 -6.82 -10.69
C ALA A 13 6.25 -8.22 -10.09
N ASN A 14 7.24 -9.08 -10.28
CA ASN A 14 7.09 -10.50 -9.92
C ASN A 14 6.62 -10.69 -8.47
N LEU A 15 7.33 -10.14 -7.48
CA LEU A 15 6.95 -10.37 -6.08
C LEU A 15 5.61 -9.71 -5.71
N ASN A 16 5.35 -8.49 -6.17
CA ASN A 16 4.12 -7.79 -5.84
C ASN A 16 2.91 -8.41 -6.53
N GLU A 17 3.04 -8.77 -7.79
CA GLU A 17 2.00 -9.39 -8.60
C GLU A 17 1.67 -10.79 -8.07
N PHE A 18 2.69 -11.63 -7.81
CA PHE A 18 2.47 -12.93 -7.18
C PHE A 18 1.82 -12.76 -5.80
N PHE A 19 2.26 -11.80 -4.99
CA PHE A 19 1.69 -11.58 -3.67
C PHE A 19 0.23 -11.12 -3.73
N VAL A 20 -0.08 -10.08 -4.52
CA VAL A 20 -1.44 -9.53 -4.65
C VAL A 20 -2.37 -10.56 -5.27
N HIS A 21 -1.96 -11.22 -6.35
CA HIS A 21 -2.78 -12.24 -7.01
C HIS A 21 -3.03 -13.44 -6.09
N HIS A 22 -2.01 -13.88 -5.35
CA HIS A 22 -2.16 -14.96 -4.37
C HIS A 22 -3.09 -14.59 -3.21
N GLU A 23 -2.97 -13.35 -2.69
CA GLU A 23 -3.87 -12.87 -1.63
C GLU A 23 -5.31 -12.67 -2.13
N ASP A 24 -5.51 -12.18 -3.36
CA ASP A 24 -6.84 -12.04 -3.98
C ASP A 24 -7.52 -13.43 -4.07
N VAL A 25 -6.80 -14.48 -4.53
CA VAL A 25 -7.32 -15.86 -4.62
C VAL A 25 -7.62 -16.46 -3.24
N ARG A 26 -6.71 -16.27 -2.26
CA ARG A 26 -6.91 -16.78 -0.89
C ARG A 26 -8.12 -16.13 -0.21
N ARG A 27 -8.29 -14.82 -0.36
CA ARG A 27 -9.39 -14.07 0.27
C ARG A 27 -10.72 -14.30 -0.42
N ALA A 28 -10.73 -14.47 -1.75
CA ALA A 28 -11.91 -14.95 -2.46
C ALA A 28 -12.38 -16.32 -1.95
N SER A 29 -11.44 -17.15 -1.46
CA SER A 29 -11.72 -18.44 -0.84
C SER A 29 -12.06 -18.37 0.67
N GLY A 30 -12.34 -17.16 1.20
CA GLY A 30 -12.69 -16.94 2.61
C GLY A 30 -11.52 -17.05 3.60
N ARG A 31 -10.28 -17.21 3.14
CA ARG A 31 -9.10 -17.29 4.01
C ARG A 31 -8.60 -15.88 4.33
N GLY A 32 -8.52 -15.55 5.62
CA GLY A 32 -8.02 -14.26 6.10
C GLY A 32 -6.51 -14.03 5.85
N PRO A 33 -5.98 -12.86 6.29
CA PRO A 33 -4.57 -12.55 6.19
C PRO A 33 -3.69 -13.66 6.75
N ARG A 34 -2.60 -13.96 6.06
CA ARG A 34 -1.60 -14.91 6.54
C ARG A 34 -0.45 -14.18 7.22
N SER A 35 0.17 -14.85 8.18
CA SER A 35 1.49 -14.46 8.68
C SER A 35 2.54 -14.72 7.59
N LEU A 36 3.41 -13.73 7.36
CA LEU A 36 4.53 -13.83 6.42
C LEU A 36 5.82 -14.09 7.18
N THR A 37 6.84 -14.58 6.48
CA THR A 37 8.18 -14.65 7.07
C THR A 37 8.77 -13.23 7.17
N PRO A 38 9.67 -12.95 8.13
CA PRO A 38 10.29 -11.64 8.27
C PRO A 38 10.99 -11.14 7.00
N GLU A 39 11.59 -12.04 6.21
CA GLU A 39 12.27 -11.73 4.95
C GLU A 39 11.27 -11.27 3.89
N MET A 40 10.10 -11.92 3.84
CA MET A 40 9.01 -11.55 2.95
C MET A 40 8.45 -10.17 3.32
N ASP A 41 8.21 -9.92 4.61
CA ASP A 41 7.77 -8.61 5.09
C ASP A 41 8.77 -7.50 4.75
N ALA A 42 10.07 -7.75 4.95
CA ALA A 42 11.12 -6.80 4.58
C ALA A 42 11.16 -6.52 3.06
N ALA A 43 10.96 -7.56 2.24
CA ALA A 43 10.90 -7.42 0.79
C ALA A 43 9.68 -6.62 0.34
N LEU A 44 8.50 -6.90 0.91
CA LEU A 44 7.26 -6.17 0.64
C LEU A 44 7.37 -4.71 1.11
N TRP A 45 7.99 -4.45 2.26
CA TRP A 45 8.23 -3.10 2.75
C TRP A 45 9.10 -2.28 1.79
N ARG A 46 10.15 -2.89 1.23
CA ARG A 46 10.98 -2.24 0.20
C ARG A 46 10.15 -1.86 -1.04
N ASN A 47 9.17 -2.69 -1.41
CA ASN A 47 8.27 -2.42 -2.51
C ASN A 47 7.24 -1.34 -2.19
N VAL A 48 6.68 -1.32 -0.98
CA VAL A 48 5.84 -0.22 -0.47
C VAL A 48 6.60 1.10 -0.59
N ARG A 49 7.84 1.18 -0.09
CA ARG A 49 8.64 2.41 -0.17
C ARG A 49 8.87 2.90 -1.61
N ARG A 50 9.15 1.98 -2.54
CA ARG A 50 9.41 2.32 -3.94
C ARG A 50 8.15 2.68 -4.73
N GLY A 51 7.07 1.92 -4.53
CA GLY A 51 5.85 2.04 -5.31
C GLY A 51 4.89 3.14 -4.83
N SER A 52 4.86 3.40 -3.52
CA SER A 52 3.81 4.24 -2.93
C SER A 52 3.80 5.68 -3.47
N HIS A 53 4.96 6.24 -3.83
CA HIS A 53 5.03 7.59 -4.42
C HIS A 53 4.25 7.69 -5.73
N PHE A 54 4.39 6.69 -6.61
CA PHE A 54 3.70 6.65 -7.90
C PHE A 54 2.24 6.23 -7.75
N LEU A 55 1.96 5.24 -6.89
CA LEU A 55 0.61 4.70 -6.69
C LEU A 55 -0.31 5.67 -5.94
N SER A 56 0.27 6.58 -5.16
CA SER A 56 -0.46 7.63 -4.43
C SER A 56 -0.40 8.99 -5.16
N ARG A 57 0.01 9.03 -6.43
CA ARG A 57 0.21 10.30 -7.18
C ARG A 57 -1.07 11.13 -7.35
N ARG A 58 -2.23 10.49 -7.23
CA ARG A 58 -3.57 11.11 -7.30
C ARG A 58 -4.08 11.63 -5.97
N LEU A 59 -3.32 11.43 -4.88
CA LEU A 59 -3.61 12.07 -3.62
C LEU A 59 -3.20 13.54 -3.72
N HIS A 60 -4.17 14.41 -3.50
CA HIS A 60 -4.03 15.86 -3.55
C HIS A 60 -4.65 16.48 -2.29
N GLY A 61 -4.14 17.65 -1.89
CA GLY A 61 -4.68 18.42 -0.75
C GLY A 61 -4.29 17.90 0.64
N CYS A 62 -3.44 16.87 0.74
CA CYS A 62 -2.90 16.40 2.01
C CYS A 62 -1.54 15.68 1.83
N GLY A 63 -0.77 15.61 2.92
CA GLY A 63 0.40 14.74 3.03
C GLY A 63 0.02 13.28 3.28
N LEU A 64 0.98 12.37 3.05
CA LEU A 64 0.81 10.95 3.30
C LEU A 64 2.08 10.33 3.87
N GLU A 65 1.95 9.67 5.00
CA GLU A 65 2.95 8.80 5.58
C GLU A 65 2.46 7.36 5.61
N ILE A 66 3.40 6.43 5.49
CA ILE A 66 3.14 5.01 5.66
C ILE A 66 4.08 4.46 6.72
N GLU A 67 3.55 3.70 7.66
CA GLU A 67 4.25 3.11 8.78
C GLU A 67 4.08 1.58 8.80
N TRP A 68 5.21 0.87 8.88
CA TRP A 68 5.21 -0.55 9.21
C TRP A 68 5.02 -0.73 10.72
N VAL A 69 3.79 -1.12 11.07
CA VAL A 69 3.36 -1.34 12.46
C VAL A 69 4.33 -2.22 13.25
N GLY A 70 4.62 -1.82 14.49
CA GLY A 70 5.49 -2.57 15.41
C GLY A 70 7.00 -2.48 15.13
N THR A 71 7.42 -1.78 14.06
CA THR A 71 8.86 -1.64 13.72
C THR A 71 9.38 -0.21 13.77
N GLY A 72 8.49 0.79 13.87
CA GLY A 72 8.83 2.22 13.78
C GLY A 72 9.36 2.67 12.41
N LYS A 73 9.42 1.77 11.42
CA LYS A 73 9.84 2.10 10.05
C LYS A 73 8.72 2.88 9.36
N ARG A 74 9.05 4.08 8.91
CA ARG A 74 8.13 4.99 8.22
C ARG A 74 8.69 5.49 6.91
N VAL A 75 7.82 5.86 6.00
CA VAL A 75 8.15 6.55 4.76
C VAL A 75 7.16 7.68 4.52
N ARG A 76 7.69 8.88 4.27
CA ARG A 76 6.90 10.02 3.82
C ARG A 76 6.70 9.89 2.32
N VAL A 77 5.48 9.55 1.92
CA VAL A 77 5.11 9.29 0.52
C VAL A 77 4.76 10.60 -0.20
N ARG A 78 4.07 11.50 0.51
CA ARG A 78 3.72 12.83 0.00
C ARG A 78 3.98 13.86 1.09
N SER A 79 4.59 14.97 0.70
CA SER A 79 4.61 16.17 1.53
C SER A 79 3.27 16.91 1.42
N GLY A 80 2.96 17.69 2.44
CA GLY A 80 1.72 18.44 2.53
C GLY A 80 1.18 18.45 3.95
N GLU A 81 0.33 19.42 4.23
CA GLU A 81 -0.46 19.49 5.45
C GLU A 81 -1.91 19.73 5.04
N PRO A 82 -2.88 19.14 5.74
CA PRO A 82 -2.72 18.16 6.83
C PRO A 82 -2.17 16.82 6.32
N THR A 83 -1.60 15.98 7.20
CA THR A 83 -0.99 14.69 6.82
C THR A 83 -1.79 13.51 7.37
N ALA A 84 -2.13 12.56 6.51
CA ALA A 84 -2.67 11.25 6.91
C ALA A 84 -1.56 10.21 7.03
N ARG A 85 -1.77 9.22 7.89
CA ARG A 85 -0.87 8.08 8.09
C ARG A 85 -1.60 6.77 7.85
N LEU A 86 -0.97 5.89 7.07
CA LEU A 86 -1.38 4.50 6.89
C LEU A 86 -0.48 3.60 7.73
N THR A 87 -1.08 2.83 8.63
CA THR A 87 -0.35 1.92 9.52
C THR A 87 -0.82 0.49 9.33
N GLY A 88 0.13 -0.43 9.15
CA GLY A 88 -0.18 -1.86 8.99
C GLY A 88 1.05 -2.69 8.69
N PRO A 89 0.91 -4.02 8.53
CA PRO A 89 1.99 -4.87 8.06
C PRO A 89 2.26 -4.62 6.57
N PRO A 90 3.49 -4.88 6.07
CA PRO A 90 3.90 -4.50 4.72
C PRO A 90 3.00 -5.04 3.61
N GLY A 91 2.50 -6.27 3.75
CA GLY A 91 1.57 -6.86 2.78
C GLY A 91 0.22 -6.12 2.69
N GLU A 92 -0.36 -5.72 3.82
CA GLU A 92 -1.64 -4.99 3.84
C GLU A 92 -1.47 -3.56 3.32
N LEU A 93 -0.35 -2.91 3.67
CA LEU A 93 0.02 -1.60 3.14
C LEU A 93 0.19 -1.64 1.62
N LEU A 94 0.83 -2.69 1.11
CA LEU A 94 0.98 -2.92 -0.32
C LEU A 94 -0.39 -3.08 -1.00
N LEU A 95 -1.27 -3.94 -0.47
CA LEU A 95 -2.64 -4.10 -0.97
C LEU A 95 -3.38 -2.75 -1.01
N TYR A 96 -3.27 -1.95 0.05
CA TYR A 96 -3.92 -0.66 0.15
C TYR A 96 -3.48 0.30 -0.96
N VAL A 97 -2.17 0.51 -1.14
CA VAL A 97 -1.65 1.44 -2.16
C VAL A 97 -1.81 0.92 -3.59
N PHE A 98 -2.01 -0.38 -3.77
CA PHE A 98 -2.39 -0.99 -5.06
C PHE A 98 -3.90 -0.92 -5.35
N GLY A 99 -4.69 -0.29 -4.48
CA GLY A 99 -6.13 -0.07 -4.70
C GLY A 99 -7.03 -1.16 -4.12
N ARG A 100 -6.49 -2.18 -3.44
CA ARG A 100 -7.25 -3.25 -2.77
C ARG A 100 -7.71 -2.84 -1.36
N ARG A 101 -8.18 -1.59 -1.24
CA ARG A 101 -8.50 -0.96 0.05
C ARG A 101 -9.61 -1.66 0.83
N ALA A 102 -10.60 -2.22 0.15
CA ALA A 102 -11.74 -2.90 0.77
C ALA A 102 -11.36 -4.18 1.53
N VAL A 103 -10.26 -4.83 1.13
CA VAL A 103 -9.79 -6.07 1.74
C VAL A 103 -8.54 -5.88 2.58
N ALA A 104 -7.84 -4.75 2.45
CA ALA A 104 -6.63 -4.44 3.19
C ALA A 104 -6.93 -4.06 4.64
N ARG A 105 -6.22 -4.67 5.59
CA ARG A 105 -6.26 -4.33 7.02
C ARG A 105 -5.22 -3.27 7.34
N VAL A 106 -5.60 -2.01 7.10
CA VAL A 106 -4.75 -0.83 7.33
C VAL A 106 -5.52 0.17 8.17
N GLU A 107 -4.86 0.68 9.21
CA GLU A 107 -5.35 1.80 10.00
C GLU A 107 -5.01 3.11 9.29
N VAL A 108 -5.99 4.02 9.19
CA VAL A 108 -5.80 5.36 8.64
C VAL A 108 -6.01 6.36 9.77
N SER A 109 -4.98 7.16 10.07
CA SER A 109 -5.02 8.16 11.14
C SER A 109 -4.52 9.53 10.65
N GLY A 110 -4.81 10.58 11.42
CA GLY A 110 -4.49 11.97 11.08
C GLY A 110 -5.70 12.90 11.17
N PRO A 111 -5.58 14.16 10.72
CA PRO A 111 -6.69 15.10 10.66
C PRO A 111 -7.83 14.59 9.76
N LEU A 112 -9.08 14.90 10.13
CA LEU A 112 -10.27 14.37 9.45
C LEU A 112 -10.29 14.67 7.95
N GLU A 113 -9.85 15.86 7.56
CA GLU A 113 -9.78 16.26 6.16
C GLU A 113 -8.72 15.46 5.36
N ALA A 114 -7.60 15.07 5.99
CA ALA A 114 -6.58 14.23 5.36
C ALA A 114 -7.06 12.78 5.25
N ILE A 115 -7.72 12.27 6.30
CA ILE A 115 -8.38 10.96 6.27
C ILE A 115 -9.42 10.92 5.14
N ALA A 116 -10.27 11.94 5.02
CA ALA A 116 -11.27 12.04 3.97
C ALA A 116 -10.65 12.14 2.56
N ALA A 117 -9.52 12.84 2.42
CA ALA A 117 -8.77 12.90 1.15
C ALA A 117 -8.22 11.53 0.76
N VAL A 118 -7.63 10.79 1.70
CA VAL A 118 -7.20 9.40 1.51
C VAL A 118 -8.40 8.53 1.13
N HIS A 119 -9.54 8.68 1.80
CA HIS A 119 -10.70 7.83 1.50
C HIS A 119 -11.29 8.04 0.11
N ARG A 120 -11.28 9.27 -0.38
CA ARG A 120 -11.74 9.64 -1.73
C ARG A 120 -10.74 9.32 -2.82
N THR A 121 -9.47 9.12 -2.46
CA THR A 121 -8.42 8.87 -3.44
C THR A 121 -8.50 7.44 -3.98
N HIS A 122 -8.48 7.33 -5.31
CA HIS A 122 -8.27 6.08 -6.00
C HIS A 122 -6.78 5.78 -6.10
N PHE A 123 -6.28 4.95 -5.18
CA PHE A 123 -4.91 4.45 -5.18
C PHE A 123 -4.70 3.42 -6.29
N GLY A 124 -3.51 3.40 -6.90
CA GLY A 124 -3.18 2.51 -8.02
C GLY A 124 -2.99 3.25 -9.36
N MET A 125 -3.27 2.57 -10.47
CA MET A 125 -3.43 3.24 -11.78
C MET A 125 -4.87 3.56 -12.12
#